data_AF-A0A8B9ZAV4-F1
#
_entry.id   AF-A0A8B9ZAV4-F1
#
_cell.length_a   1.000
_cell.length_b   1.000
_cell.length_c   1.000
_cell.angle_alpha   90.00
_cell.angle_beta   90.00
_cell.angle_gamma   90.00
#
_symmetry.space_group_name_H-M   'P 1'
#
loop_
_entity.id
_entity.type
_entity.pdbx_description
1 polymer ?
#
loop_
_entity_poly.entity_id
_entity_poly.type
_entity_poly.pdbx_seq_one_letter_code
_entity_poly.pdbx_strand_id
1 'polypeptide(L)'
;MSQNTESPMLDRFESWKMAEKSAAAERACSPEAGGGDGGSAQLYCTQRCTGCHLLATAPNTYDAQASFNVYSAVYAVAHGLHDLLGCASGACSKGKVYPWQLLRKIKQVNFTLYKSRISFDANGDICKGYDIITWDWSGPSWAFNMIGTFRVNPDRLSIDQGKIPWHTKDRQVLGSARAGCSAAADILPGSVVCEVPLSPPGLLSSADLYSCQSCRVEEWAPARSEACFNRTAEFLSWSEPISWALLIPIILLMLLMAGLAVLFALNASTPVVKSAGGKMCFLMLGSLACAGSSLFCYFGEPTRQACLLQLPLFAISFTVFLLCVATRSFQIICIFKLNARWPALYEAWLRRRGPVLFVAADTATQAVLRVVIAYTVLLSVCCFVLSYAGKDLPASYNEAKCLTCSLFLHLACAAVVLCTQGAFRGREAVAVQVLGTLCTLGALLGGYFLPKAFVILLRPRLNTPEHFQMAIQSYTRRLAEA
;
A
#
# COMPACT_ATOMS: atom_id res chain seq x y z
N MET A 1 -6.47 -45.32 -71.57
CA MET A 1 -5.68 -44.37 -72.39
C MET A 1 -6.48 -43.08 -72.46
N SER A 2 -6.22 -42.15 -71.54
CA SER A 2 -6.81 -40.81 -71.54
C SER A 2 -5.65 -39.84 -71.71
N GLN A 3 -5.65 -39.18 -72.85
CA GLN A 3 -4.62 -38.24 -73.26
C GLN A 3 -4.41 -37.13 -72.22
N ASN A 4 -3.15 -36.76 -72.05
CA ASN A 4 -2.70 -35.54 -71.41
C ASN A 4 -3.58 -34.36 -71.84
N THR A 5 -4.47 -33.94 -70.97
CA THR A 5 -4.88 -32.54 -70.89
C THR A 5 -4.39 -32.09 -69.53
N GLU A 6 -3.14 -31.66 -69.49
CA GLU A 6 -2.65 -30.88 -68.35
C GLU A 6 -3.59 -29.70 -68.18
N SER A 7 -4.23 -29.64 -67.01
CA SER A 7 -5.19 -28.58 -66.71
C SER A 7 -4.43 -27.25 -66.70
N PRO A 8 -4.95 -26.17 -67.31
CA PRO A 8 -4.29 -24.85 -67.27
C PRO A 8 -4.04 -24.34 -65.85
N MET A 9 -4.70 -24.90 -64.83
CA MET A 9 -4.41 -24.63 -63.41
C MET A 9 -3.14 -25.33 -62.91
N LEU A 10 -2.83 -26.52 -63.42
CA LEU A 10 -1.62 -27.30 -63.12
C LEU A 10 -0.37 -26.62 -63.71
N ASP A 11 -0.45 -26.13 -64.95
CA ASP A 11 0.61 -25.31 -65.56
C ASP A 11 0.82 -24.00 -64.78
N ARG A 12 -0.25 -23.41 -64.26
CA ARG A 12 -0.17 -22.20 -63.41
C ARG A 12 0.52 -22.50 -62.09
N PHE A 13 0.28 -23.67 -61.50
CA PHE A 13 0.94 -24.10 -60.26
C PHE A 13 2.41 -24.51 -60.48
N GLU A 14 2.75 -25.10 -61.64
CA GLU A 14 4.12 -25.31 -62.10
C GLU A 14 4.88 -23.99 -62.23
N SER A 15 4.29 -23.02 -62.93
CA SER A 15 4.87 -21.69 -63.09
C SER A 15 5.09 -20.99 -61.75
N TRP A 16 4.17 -21.18 -60.79
CA TRP A 16 4.29 -20.67 -59.42
C TRP A 16 5.47 -21.29 -58.65
N LYS A 17 5.62 -22.63 -58.63
CA LYS A 17 6.75 -23.28 -57.93
C LYS A 17 8.10 -22.92 -58.53
N MET A 18 8.15 -22.64 -59.84
CA MET A 18 9.37 -22.20 -60.51
C MET A 18 9.67 -20.72 -60.19
N ALA A 19 8.65 -19.86 -60.15
CA ALA A 19 8.77 -18.45 -59.75
C ALA A 19 9.17 -18.25 -58.28
N GLU A 20 8.70 -19.11 -57.37
CA GLU A 20 9.10 -19.12 -55.96
C GLU A 20 10.59 -19.45 -55.78
N LYS A 21 11.14 -20.33 -56.63
CA LYS A 21 12.56 -20.68 -56.62
C LYS A 21 13.46 -19.63 -57.26
N SER A 22 12.98 -18.91 -58.28
CA SER A 22 13.76 -17.89 -58.99
C SER A 22 13.72 -16.51 -58.31
N ALA A 23 12.68 -16.20 -57.54
CA ALA A 23 12.62 -14.97 -56.73
C ALA A 23 13.73 -14.89 -55.65
N ALA A 24 14.41 -16.01 -55.36
CA ALA A 24 15.61 -16.05 -54.52
C ALA A 24 16.89 -15.56 -55.22
N ALA A 25 16.88 -15.29 -56.54
CA ALA A 25 18.11 -15.12 -57.32
C ALA A 25 18.30 -13.77 -58.06
N GLU A 26 17.33 -12.86 -58.17
CA GLU A 26 17.55 -11.61 -58.93
C GLU A 26 16.96 -10.36 -58.24
N ARG A 27 17.84 -9.55 -57.65
CA ARG A 27 17.63 -8.11 -57.43
C ARG A 27 18.70 -7.35 -58.18
N ALA A 28 18.35 -6.77 -59.33
CA ALA A 28 19.07 -5.64 -59.92
C ALA A 28 18.14 -4.90 -60.89
N CYS A 29 17.66 -3.71 -60.51
CA CYS A 29 17.88 -2.47 -61.26
C CYS A 29 17.27 -1.25 -60.55
N SER A 30 18.02 -0.15 -60.67
CA SER A 30 17.98 1.12 -59.95
C SER A 30 16.79 2.05 -60.26
N PRO A 31 16.56 3.12 -59.46
CA PRO A 31 15.59 4.16 -59.75
C PRO A 31 16.25 5.38 -60.45
N GLU A 32 15.52 5.99 -61.39
CA GLU A 32 15.73 7.37 -61.81
C GLU A 32 14.47 8.21 -61.58
N ALA A 33 14.70 9.50 -61.40
CA ALA A 33 13.91 10.45 -60.65
C ALA A 33 12.95 11.32 -61.50
N GLY A 34 11.99 11.93 -60.79
CA GLY A 34 11.74 13.38 -60.90
C GLY A 34 10.43 13.85 -61.54
N GLY A 35 9.74 14.75 -60.82
CA GLY A 35 8.80 15.73 -61.39
C GLY A 35 7.40 15.73 -60.77
N GLY A 36 7.10 16.70 -59.90
CA GLY A 36 5.78 16.91 -59.28
C GLY A 36 4.89 17.93 -60.01
N ASP A 37 3.67 18.11 -59.51
CA ASP A 37 3.02 19.36 -59.06
C ASP A 37 1.52 19.07 -58.75
N GLY A 38 0.86 19.93 -57.99
CA GLY A 38 -0.34 19.64 -57.20
C GLY A 38 -1.71 19.76 -57.89
N GLY A 39 -2.77 19.53 -57.11
CA GLY A 39 -4.17 19.73 -57.51
C GLY A 39 -5.18 18.84 -56.79
N SER A 40 -5.91 19.41 -55.82
CA SER A 40 -7.06 18.77 -55.15
C SER A 40 -8.26 18.62 -56.10
N ALA A 41 -8.78 17.41 -56.29
CA ALA A 41 -10.12 17.18 -56.84
C ALA A 41 -10.75 15.84 -56.37
N GLN A 42 -12.02 15.93 -56.01
CA GLN A 42 -12.97 14.90 -55.56
C GLN A 42 -12.99 13.62 -56.41
N LEU A 43 -13.03 12.47 -55.73
CA LEU A 43 -13.11 11.13 -56.31
C LEU A 43 -14.58 10.76 -56.65
N TYR A 44 -14.95 10.79 -57.94
CA TYR A 44 -16.11 10.07 -58.48
C TYR A 44 -15.60 8.93 -59.38
N CYS A 45 -15.97 7.68 -59.08
CA CYS A 45 -15.52 6.50 -59.83
C CYS A 45 -16.27 6.37 -61.18
N THR A 46 -15.61 6.75 -62.27
CA THR A 46 -15.99 6.35 -63.64
C THR A 46 -14.75 5.83 -64.37
N GLN A 47 -14.40 4.55 -64.21
CA GLN A 47 -13.38 3.91 -65.06
C GLN A 47 -14.04 2.98 -66.08
N ARG A 48 -13.93 3.38 -67.35
CA ARG A 48 -14.17 2.56 -68.53
C ARG A 48 -12.83 1.90 -68.86
N CYS A 49 -12.67 0.60 -68.64
CA CYS A 49 -11.43 -0.12 -68.95
C CYS A 49 -11.19 -0.13 -70.47
N THR A 50 -10.16 0.57 -70.93
CA THR A 50 -9.81 0.72 -72.37
C THR A 50 -8.82 -0.34 -72.88
N GLY A 51 -8.54 -1.39 -72.10
CA GLY A 51 -7.72 -2.52 -72.55
C GLY A 51 -8.00 -3.79 -71.76
N CYS A 52 -8.18 -4.92 -72.44
CA CYS A 52 -8.19 -6.24 -71.81
C CYS A 52 -6.80 -6.50 -71.23
N HIS A 53 -6.60 -6.20 -69.95
CA HIS A 53 -5.47 -6.78 -69.24
C HIS A 53 -5.72 -8.30 -69.20
N LEU A 54 -4.82 -9.08 -69.84
CA LEU A 54 -4.70 -10.50 -69.54
C LEU A 54 -4.66 -10.63 -68.01
N LEU A 55 -5.38 -11.60 -67.44
CA LEU A 55 -5.31 -11.99 -66.01
C LEU A 55 -3.92 -12.55 -65.60
N ALA A 56 -2.85 -12.03 -66.20
CA ALA A 56 -1.45 -12.32 -65.88
C ALA A 56 -0.91 -11.39 -64.77
N THR A 57 -1.77 -10.68 -64.04
CA THR A 57 -1.38 -10.17 -62.71
C THR A 57 -1.13 -11.40 -61.83
N ALA A 58 0.13 -11.59 -61.41
CA ALA A 58 0.57 -12.73 -60.63
C ALA A 58 -0.46 -13.05 -59.53
N PRO A 59 -1.03 -14.26 -59.49
CA PRO A 59 -2.03 -14.60 -58.50
C PRO A 59 -1.45 -14.43 -57.10
N ASN A 60 -2.20 -13.80 -56.21
CA ASN A 60 -1.84 -13.70 -54.79
C ASN A 60 -1.50 -15.11 -54.29
N THR A 61 -0.37 -15.25 -53.60
CA THR A 61 0.15 -16.55 -53.13
C THR A 61 -0.86 -17.33 -52.28
N TYR A 62 -1.66 -16.61 -51.50
CA TYR A 62 -2.76 -17.16 -50.70
C TYR A 62 -3.88 -17.77 -51.55
N ASP A 63 -4.23 -17.15 -52.68
CA ASP A 63 -5.28 -17.65 -53.58
C ASP A 63 -4.85 -18.96 -54.27
N ALA A 64 -3.57 -19.08 -54.63
CA ALA A 64 -3.05 -20.28 -55.26
C ALA A 64 -3.06 -21.50 -54.32
N GLN A 65 -2.67 -21.31 -53.05
CA GLN A 65 -2.66 -22.39 -52.05
C GLN A 65 -4.08 -22.83 -51.66
N ALA A 66 -5.00 -21.87 -51.49
CA ALA A 66 -6.41 -22.18 -51.26
C ALA A 66 -7.02 -22.95 -52.45
N SER A 67 -6.73 -22.51 -53.67
CA SER A 67 -7.18 -23.19 -54.89
C SER A 67 -6.66 -24.62 -54.99
N PHE A 68 -5.39 -24.86 -54.64
CA PHE A 68 -4.82 -26.21 -54.63
C PHE A 68 -5.48 -27.13 -53.60
N ASN A 69 -5.85 -26.61 -52.42
CA ASN A 69 -6.55 -27.38 -51.40
C ASN A 69 -7.96 -27.79 -51.87
N VAL A 70 -8.69 -26.86 -52.52
CA VAL A 70 -10.00 -27.17 -53.14
C VAL A 70 -9.83 -28.23 -54.24
N TYR A 71 -8.83 -28.07 -55.09
CA TYR A 71 -8.52 -29.03 -56.15
C TYR A 71 -8.21 -30.42 -55.59
N SER A 72 -7.42 -30.49 -54.53
CA SER A 72 -7.09 -31.74 -53.83
C SER A 72 -8.32 -32.41 -53.23
N ALA A 73 -9.25 -31.63 -52.66
CA ALA A 73 -10.50 -32.16 -52.11
C ALA A 73 -11.41 -32.76 -53.19
N VAL A 74 -11.55 -32.08 -54.33
CA VAL A 74 -12.32 -32.60 -55.49
C VAL A 74 -11.71 -33.91 -55.99
N TYR A 75 -10.38 -34.00 -56.09
CA TYR A 75 -9.70 -35.24 -56.47
C TYR A 75 -9.86 -36.35 -55.44
N ALA A 76 -9.83 -36.05 -54.14
CA ALA A 76 -10.08 -37.06 -53.10
C ALA A 76 -11.48 -37.68 -53.22
N VAL A 77 -12.49 -36.86 -53.51
CA VAL A 77 -13.85 -37.34 -53.78
C VAL A 77 -13.90 -38.14 -55.09
N ALA A 78 -13.24 -37.67 -56.14
CA ALA A 78 -13.19 -38.35 -57.44
C ALA A 78 -12.53 -39.74 -57.34
N HIS A 79 -11.40 -39.84 -56.63
CA HIS A 79 -10.73 -41.12 -56.36
C HIS A 79 -11.61 -42.04 -55.49
N GLY A 80 -12.26 -41.49 -54.45
CA GLY A 80 -13.20 -42.26 -53.62
C GLY A 80 -14.39 -42.81 -54.43
N LEU A 81 -14.93 -42.04 -55.37
CA LEU A 81 -15.98 -42.49 -56.29
C LEU A 81 -15.46 -43.49 -57.31
N HIS A 82 -14.26 -43.27 -57.87
CA HIS A 82 -13.62 -44.19 -58.81
C HIS A 82 -13.46 -45.59 -58.20
N ASP A 83 -13.02 -45.64 -56.94
CA ASP A 83 -12.85 -46.89 -56.18
C ASP A 83 -14.18 -47.50 -55.75
N LEU A 84 -15.19 -46.68 -55.45
CA LEU A 84 -16.53 -47.17 -55.07
C LEU A 84 -17.27 -47.79 -56.26
N LEU A 85 -17.14 -47.18 -57.44
CA LEU A 85 -17.84 -47.58 -58.66
C LEU A 85 -17.09 -48.64 -59.48
N GLY A 86 -15.88 -49.03 -59.06
CA GLY A 86 -15.07 -50.07 -59.71
C GLY A 86 -14.54 -49.65 -61.08
N CYS A 87 -14.27 -48.36 -61.28
CA CYS A 87 -13.94 -47.77 -62.57
C CYS A 87 -12.53 -48.12 -63.11
N ALA A 88 -11.75 -48.94 -62.40
CA ALA A 88 -10.35 -49.26 -62.74
C ALA A 88 -10.19 -49.96 -64.11
N SER A 89 -11.21 -50.67 -64.58
CA SER A 89 -11.22 -51.35 -65.89
C SER A 89 -11.67 -50.45 -67.05
N GLY A 90 -11.92 -49.15 -66.81
CA GLY A 90 -12.38 -48.20 -67.82
C GLY A 90 -13.91 -48.13 -67.99
N ALA A 91 -14.66 -49.00 -67.31
CA ALA A 91 -16.12 -48.95 -67.23
C ALA A 91 -16.56 -48.78 -65.77
N CYS A 92 -17.45 -47.81 -65.50
CA CYS A 92 -17.96 -47.53 -64.16
C CYS A 92 -19.36 -48.14 -63.98
N SER A 93 -19.61 -48.73 -62.81
CA SER A 93 -20.97 -49.12 -62.43
C SER A 93 -21.87 -47.89 -62.25
N LYS A 94 -23.08 -47.91 -62.83
CA LYS A 94 -24.07 -46.83 -62.67
C LYS A 94 -25.06 -47.25 -61.58
N GLY A 95 -24.84 -46.80 -60.35
CA GLY A 95 -25.68 -47.10 -59.19
C GLY A 95 -25.87 -45.88 -58.28
N LYS A 96 -26.88 -45.94 -57.40
CA LYS A 96 -27.05 -44.91 -56.36
C LYS A 96 -25.90 -45.02 -55.35
N VAL A 97 -25.18 -43.92 -55.14
CA VAL A 97 -24.10 -43.82 -54.15
C VAL A 97 -24.65 -43.18 -52.88
N TYR A 98 -24.48 -43.85 -51.74
CA TYR A 98 -24.85 -43.29 -50.44
C TYR A 98 -23.66 -42.62 -49.73
N PRO A 99 -23.88 -41.52 -48.99
CA PRO A 99 -22.80 -40.74 -48.37
C PRO A 99 -21.84 -41.54 -47.47
N TRP A 100 -22.35 -42.47 -46.66
CA TRP A 100 -21.51 -43.29 -45.77
C TRP A 100 -20.62 -44.29 -46.51
N GLN A 101 -21.05 -44.76 -47.70
CA GLN A 101 -20.25 -45.66 -48.54
C GLN A 101 -19.09 -44.90 -49.17
N LEU A 102 -19.38 -43.70 -49.68
CA LEU A 102 -18.36 -42.82 -50.25
C LEU A 102 -17.35 -42.37 -49.18
N LEU A 103 -17.81 -42.00 -47.98
CA LEU A 103 -16.92 -41.58 -46.89
C LEU A 103 -15.89 -42.65 -46.51
N ARG A 104 -16.31 -43.93 -46.46
CA ARG A 104 -15.39 -45.06 -46.20
C ARG A 104 -14.31 -45.18 -47.27
N LYS A 105 -14.65 -44.91 -48.54
CA LYS A 105 -13.69 -44.93 -49.65
C LYS A 105 -12.78 -43.71 -49.66
N ILE A 106 -13.31 -42.52 -49.38
CA ILE A 106 -12.51 -41.28 -49.25
C ILE A 106 -11.44 -41.43 -48.16
N LYS A 107 -11.76 -42.04 -47.00
CA LYS A 107 -10.76 -42.30 -45.94
C LYS A 107 -9.61 -43.22 -46.37
N GLN A 108 -9.75 -43.96 -47.46
CA GLN A 108 -8.76 -44.93 -47.95
C GLN A 108 -7.96 -44.43 -49.16
N VAL A 109 -8.27 -43.24 -49.69
CA VAL A 109 -7.58 -42.73 -50.88
C VAL A 109 -6.12 -42.42 -50.55
N ASN A 110 -5.24 -42.81 -51.47
CA ASN A 110 -3.83 -42.49 -51.42
C ASN A 110 -3.35 -42.22 -52.85
N PHE A 111 -3.26 -40.94 -53.18
CA PHE A 111 -2.82 -40.49 -54.51
C PHE A 111 -1.77 -39.41 -54.38
N THR A 112 -1.00 -39.23 -55.44
CA THR A 112 0.01 -38.17 -55.50
C THR A 112 -0.47 -37.11 -56.47
N LEU A 113 -0.61 -35.89 -55.98
CA LEU A 113 -0.93 -34.73 -56.78
C LEU A 113 0.24 -33.76 -56.71
N TYR A 114 0.87 -33.47 -57.84
CA TYR A 114 1.95 -32.49 -57.92
C TYR A 114 3.13 -32.72 -56.95
N LYS A 115 3.59 -33.98 -56.87
CA LYS A 115 4.64 -34.44 -55.91
C LYS A 115 4.25 -34.29 -54.44
N SER A 116 3.01 -33.92 -54.13
CA SER A 116 2.41 -33.97 -52.79
C SER A 116 1.54 -35.22 -52.68
N ARG A 117 1.88 -36.11 -51.75
CA ARG A 117 1.04 -37.26 -51.42
C ARG A 117 -0.15 -36.77 -50.59
N ILE A 118 -1.36 -37.12 -51.01
CA ILE A 118 -2.60 -36.81 -50.32
C ILE A 118 -3.15 -38.13 -49.77
N SER A 119 -3.28 -38.19 -48.45
CA SER A 119 -3.84 -39.31 -47.71
C SER A 119 -4.48 -38.80 -46.42
N PHE A 120 -5.35 -39.60 -45.83
CA PHE A 120 -6.04 -39.28 -44.58
C PHE A 120 -5.66 -40.26 -43.48
N ASP A 121 -5.67 -39.78 -42.24
CA ASP A 121 -5.48 -40.63 -41.07
C ASP A 121 -6.80 -41.32 -40.63
N ALA A 122 -6.76 -42.02 -39.48
CA ALA A 122 -7.93 -42.71 -38.94
C ALA A 122 -9.10 -41.74 -38.62
N ASN A 123 -8.80 -40.52 -38.19
CA ASN A 123 -9.77 -39.50 -37.83
C ASN A 123 -10.39 -38.85 -39.09
N GLY A 124 -9.65 -38.84 -40.20
CA GLY A 124 -10.02 -38.19 -41.45
C GLY A 124 -9.25 -36.90 -41.70
N ASP A 125 -8.16 -36.68 -40.96
CA ASP A 125 -7.28 -35.53 -41.11
C ASP A 125 -6.24 -35.78 -42.20
N ILE A 126 -5.92 -34.73 -42.97
CA ILE A 126 -4.97 -34.85 -44.07
C ILE A 126 -3.54 -35.04 -43.53
N CYS A 127 -2.86 -36.10 -43.96
CA CYS A 127 -1.46 -36.35 -43.61
C CYS A 127 -0.51 -35.51 -44.47
N LYS A 128 -0.69 -34.18 -44.50
CA LYS A 128 0.17 -33.23 -45.19
C LYS A 128 1.06 -32.52 -44.16
N GLY A 129 2.32 -32.36 -44.51
CA GLY A 129 3.28 -31.58 -43.72
C GLY A 129 2.97 -30.08 -43.69
N TYR A 130 3.77 -29.34 -42.93
CA TYR A 130 3.71 -27.88 -42.83
C TYR A 130 4.98 -27.23 -43.36
N ASP A 131 4.80 -26.10 -44.04
CA ASP A 131 5.90 -25.20 -44.38
C ASP A 131 6.00 -24.14 -43.29
N ILE A 132 7.21 -23.95 -42.75
CA ILE A 132 7.48 -22.98 -41.68
C ILE A 132 8.04 -21.74 -42.34
N ILE A 133 7.35 -20.62 -42.18
CA ILE A 133 7.71 -19.32 -42.76
C ILE A 133 8.09 -18.31 -41.69
N THR A 134 8.97 -17.38 -42.04
CA THR A 134 9.23 -16.17 -41.25
C THR A 134 8.84 -14.94 -42.05
N TRP A 135 8.32 -13.93 -41.36
CA TRP A 135 8.02 -12.64 -41.95
C TRP A 135 9.29 -11.78 -41.95
N ASP A 136 9.58 -11.16 -43.09
CA ASP A 136 10.65 -10.19 -43.27
C ASP A 136 10.03 -8.80 -43.49
N TRP A 137 10.26 -7.93 -42.51
CA TRP A 137 9.77 -6.56 -42.46
C TRP A 137 10.86 -5.53 -42.80
N SER A 138 11.99 -5.96 -43.38
CA SER A 138 13.14 -5.08 -43.66
C SER A 138 12.92 -4.06 -44.79
N GLY A 139 11.86 -4.24 -45.60
CA GLY A 139 11.53 -3.37 -46.73
C GLY A 139 10.19 -2.63 -46.59
N PRO A 140 9.84 -1.76 -47.55
CA PRO A 140 8.57 -1.03 -47.57
C PRO A 140 7.34 -1.91 -47.84
N SER A 141 7.55 -3.20 -48.16
CA SER A 141 6.51 -4.21 -48.30
C SER A 141 6.93 -5.45 -47.52
N TRP A 142 5.94 -6.14 -46.93
CA TRP A 142 6.17 -7.37 -46.18
C TRP A 142 6.47 -8.52 -47.15
N ALA A 143 7.53 -9.27 -46.86
CA ALA A 143 7.86 -10.51 -47.55
C ALA A 143 7.86 -11.68 -46.56
N PHE A 144 7.74 -12.91 -47.04
CA PHE A 144 7.91 -14.10 -46.23
C PHE A 144 8.95 -15.02 -46.85
N ASN A 145 9.77 -15.64 -46.01
CA ASN A 145 10.78 -16.60 -46.41
C ASN A 145 10.47 -17.94 -45.74
N MET A 146 10.56 -19.01 -46.53
CA MET A 146 10.42 -20.38 -46.01
C MET A 146 11.71 -20.80 -45.29
N ILE A 147 11.60 -21.02 -43.98
CA ILE A 147 12.73 -21.36 -43.09
C ILE A 147 12.78 -22.84 -42.72
N GLY A 148 11.72 -23.59 -42.98
CA GLY A 148 11.70 -25.01 -42.67
C GLY A 148 10.51 -25.78 -43.25
N THR A 149 10.58 -27.10 -43.12
CA THR A 149 9.49 -28.03 -43.46
C THR A 149 9.31 -29.04 -42.35
N PHE A 150 8.06 -29.34 -42.05
CA PHE A 150 7.66 -30.48 -41.24
C PHE A 150 7.01 -31.51 -42.15
N ARG A 151 7.55 -32.72 -42.22
CA ARG A 151 6.93 -33.82 -42.97
C ARG A 151 6.33 -34.83 -41.99
N VAL A 152 5.16 -35.34 -42.34
CA VAL A 152 4.46 -36.40 -41.62
C VAL A 152 4.77 -37.73 -42.30
N ASN A 153 5.08 -38.77 -41.54
CA ASN A 153 5.40 -40.13 -42.02
C ASN A 153 6.66 -40.26 -42.91
N PRO A 154 7.88 -40.27 -42.34
CA PRO A 154 8.21 -40.15 -40.91
C PRO A 154 8.21 -38.70 -40.43
N ASP A 155 7.86 -38.50 -39.16
CA ASP A 155 7.79 -37.18 -38.53
C ASP A 155 9.18 -36.55 -38.47
N ARG A 156 9.43 -35.63 -39.40
CA ARG A 156 10.74 -34.99 -39.55
C ARG A 156 10.59 -33.49 -39.71
N LEU A 157 11.08 -32.76 -38.71
CA LEU A 157 11.24 -31.32 -38.73
C LEU A 157 12.62 -30.96 -39.30
N SER A 158 12.64 -30.16 -40.37
CA SER A 158 13.86 -29.61 -40.97
C SER A 158 13.78 -28.09 -40.90
N ILE A 159 14.62 -27.46 -40.08
CA ILE A 159 14.69 -26.01 -39.92
C ILE A 159 16.09 -25.54 -40.31
N ASP A 160 16.15 -24.54 -41.18
CA ASP A 160 17.36 -23.84 -41.55
C ASP A 160 17.59 -22.67 -40.58
N GLN A 161 18.38 -22.92 -39.54
CA GLN A 161 18.65 -21.93 -38.48
C GLN A 161 19.30 -20.64 -39.01
N GLY A 162 20.06 -20.72 -40.11
CA GLY A 162 20.72 -19.57 -40.71
C GLY A 162 19.78 -18.56 -41.37
N LYS A 163 18.54 -18.99 -41.68
CA LYS A 163 17.50 -18.14 -42.29
C LYS A 163 16.57 -17.49 -41.27
N ILE A 164 16.73 -17.77 -39.98
CA ILE A 164 15.87 -17.22 -38.93
C ILE A 164 16.39 -15.84 -38.51
N PRO A 165 15.62 -14.76 -38.70
CA PRO A 165 16.04 -13.44 -38.26
C PRO A 165 15.86 -13.31 -36.74
N TRP A 166 16.97 -13.38 -36.00
CA TRP A 166 16.99 -13.04 -34.59
C TRP A 166 17.29 -11.55 -34.41
N HIS A 167 16.41 -10.83 -33.72
CA HIS A 167 16.57 -9.40 -33.42
C HIS A 167 17.49 -9.13 -32.20
N THR A 168 18.29 -10.12 -31.81
CA THR A 168 19.31 -10.00 -30.76
C THR A 168 20.64 -9.54 -31.37
N LYS A 169 21.49 -8.86 -30.58
CA LYS A 169 22.80 -8.33 -31.04
C LYS A 169 23.69 -9.43 -31.65
N ASP A 170 23.57 -10.66 -31.13
CA ASP A 170 24.40 -11.80 -31.54
C ASP A 170 23.71 -12.73 -32.55
N ARG A 171 22.51 -12.36 -33.04
CA ARG A 171 21.67 -13.17 -33.95
C ARG A 171 21.46 -14.63 -33.50
N GLN A 172 21.38 -14.86 -32.18
CA GLN A 172 21.14 -16.18 -31.59
C GLN A 172 19.87 -16.19 -30.72
N VAL A 173 19.34 -17.39 -30.51
CA VAL A 173 18.25 -17.67 -29.56
C VAL A 173 18.71 -17.30 -28.16
N LEU A 174 17.92 -16.49 -27.44
CA LEU A 174 18.12 -16.29 -26.01
C LEU A 174 17.81 -17.63 -25.33
N GLY A 175 18.84 -18.28 -24.78
CA GLY A 175 18.71 -19.60 -24.17
C GLY A 175 17.58 -19.66 -23.14
N SER A 176 16.87 -20.80 -23.10
CA SER A 176 15.78 -21.05 -22.15
C SER A 176 16.19 -20.63 -20.74
N ALA A 177 15.38 -19.76 -20.12
CA ALA A 177 15.56 -19.28 -18.75
C ALA A 177 15.45 -20.45 -17.75
N ARG A 178 16.55 -21.20 -17.61
CA ARG A 178 16.81 -22.10 -16.48
C ARG A 178 18.15 -21.79 -15.82
N ALA A 179 18.70 -20.61 -16.10
CA ALA A 179 19.72 -19.98 -15.30
C ALA A 179 19.02 -19.00 -14.36
N GLY A 180 19.27 -19.13 -13.06
CA GLY A 180 18.61 -18.37 -12.01
C GLY A 180 18.58 -16.87 -12.29
N CYS A 181 17.56 -16.21 -11.77
CA CYS A 181 17.40 -14.77 -11.80
C CYS A 181 18.59 -14.08 -11.12
N SER A 182 19.67 -13.89 -11.85
CA SER A 182 20.68 -12.89 -11.54
C SER A 182 20.30 -11.59 -12.25
N ALA A 183 20.28 -10.55 -11.45
CA ALA A 183 19.85 -9.20 -11.76
C ALA A 183 20.30 -8.66 -13.13
N ALA A 184 19.42 -7.83 -13.69
CA ALA A 184 19.65 -6.88 -14.78
C ALA A 184 19.78 -7.48 -16.20
N ALA A 185 18.64 -7.70 -16.85
CA ALA A 185 18.51 -7.53 -18.29
C ALA A 185 17.06 -7.19 -18.64
N ASP A 186 16.90 -6.31 -19.63
CA ASP A 186 15.71 -5.51 -19.95
C ASP A 186 14.36 -6.23 -19.89
N ILE A 187 13.40 -5.54 -19.27
CA ILE A 187 12.05 -6.02 -18.98
C ILE A 187 11.22 -6.07 -20.28
N LEU A 188 10.84 -7.28 -20.70
CA LEU A 188 9.79 -7.54 -21.67
C LEU A 188 8.41 -7.29 -21.01
N PRO A 189 7.44 -6.63 -21.67
CA PRO A 189 6.12 -6.41 -21.08
C PRO A 189 5.36 -7.74 -21.02
N GLY A 190 5.19 -8.29 -19.81
CA GLY A 190 4.42 -9.53 -19.59
C GLY A 190 4.88 -10.37 -18.40
N SER A 191 6.05 -10.12 -17.83
CA SER A 191 6.48 -10.76 -16.58
C SER A 191 5.91 -9.99 -15.40
N VAL A 192 4.97 -10.59 -14.66
CA VAL A 192 4.55 -10.10 -13.34
C VAL A 192 5.69 -10.40 -12.37
N VAL A 193 6.76 -9.62 -12.47
CA VAL A 193 7.58 -9.34 -11.31
C VAL A 193 6.69 -8.53 -10.39
N CYS A 194 6.65 -8.87 -9.10
CA CYS A 194 5.96 -8.08 -8.08
C CYS A 194 6.63 -6.72 -7.89
N GLU A 195 6.58 -5.88 -8.93
CA GLU A 195 6.80 -4.45 -8.89
C GLU A 195 5.51 -3.82 -9.40
N VAL A 196 4.49 -3.91 -8.55
CA VAL A 196 3.40 -2.93 -8.55
C VAL A 196 3.77 -1.91 -7.46
N PRO A 197 3.71 -0.59 -7.70
CA PRO A 197 4.21 0.42 -6.75
C PRO A 197 3.41 0.54 -5.44
N LEU A 198 2.48 -0.38 -5.13
CA LEU A 198 1.54 -0.29 -4.00
C LEU A 198 1.12 -1.64 -3.39
N SER A 199 1.96 -2.68 -3.42
CA SER A 199 1.66 -3.90 -2.64
C SER A 199 1.90 -3.67 -1.14
N PRO A 200 1.02 -4.13 -0.23
CA PRO A 200 1.27 -4.03 1.20
C PRO A 200 2.58 -4.73 1.60
N PRO A 201 3.33 -4.20 2.58
CA PRO A 201 4.53 -4.86 3.08
C PRO A 201 4.20 -6.27 3.60
N GLY A 202 4.98 -7.27 3.17
CA GLY A 202 4.84 -8.65 3.64
C GLY A 202 4.04 -9.57 2.72
N LEU A 203 4.24 -9.53 1.41
CA LEU A 203 3.78 -10.58 0.49
C LEU A 203 4.96 -11.30 -0.19
N LEU A 204 4.87 -12.62 -0.25
CA LEU A 204 5.82 -13.59 -0.78
C LEU A 204 5.29 -14.18 -2.09
N SER A 205 6.13 -14.38 -3.11
CA SER A 205 5.75 -15.16 -4.29
C SER A 205 5.69 -16.65 -3.92
N SER A 206 4.54 -17.30 -4.12
CA SER A 206 4.41 -18.74 -3.89
C SER A 206 4.83 -19.54 -5.13
N ALA A 207 4.78 -20.88 -5.05
CA ALA A 207 5.09 -21.78 -6.17
C ALA A 207 4.21 -21.55 -7.42
N ASP A 208 3.05 -20.90 -7.25
CA ASP A 208 2.22 -20.43 -8.35
C ASP A 208 2.68 -19.04 -8.80
N LEU A 209 3.16 -18.95 -10.05
CA LEU A 209 3.72 -17.75 -10.71
C LEU A 209 2.82 -16.48 -10.67
N TYR A 210 1.56 -16.63 -10.26
CA TYR A 210 0.54 -15.58 -10.22
C TYR A 210 -0.04 -15.29 -8.83
N SER A 211 0.44 -15.94 -7.76
CA SER A 211 -0.14 -15.76 -6.42
C SER A 211 0.87 -15.31 -5.36
N CYS A 212 0.44 -14.32 -4.58
CA CYS A 212 1.22 -13.77 -3.48
C CYS A 212 0.60 -14.16 -2.13
N GLN A 213 1.42 -14.65 -1.21
CA GLN A 213 1.03 -15.03 0.15
C GLN A 213 1.51 -14.00 1.16
N SER A 214 0.69 -13.62 2.14
CA SER A 214 1.14 -12.68 3.18
C SER A 214 2.00 -13.35 4.27
N CYS A 215 3.07 -12.68 4.71
CA CYS A 215 3.90 -13.05 5.86
C CYS A 215 3.13 -12.91 7.18
N ARG A 216 3.65 -13.50 8.26
CA ARG A 216 3.08 -13.32 9.61
C ARG A 216 3.18 -11.86 10.06
N VAL A 217 2.37 -11.47 11.04
CA VAL A 217 2.31 -10.08 11.55
C VAL A 217 3.68 -9.59 12.07
N GLU A 218 4.51 -10.48 12.60
CA GLU A 218 5.86 -10.16 13.11
C GLU A 218 6.94 -10.18 12.04
N GLU A 219 6.57 -10.57 10.82
CA GLU A 219 7.48 -10.77 9.69
C GLU A 219 7.14 -9.76 8.57
N TRP A 220 8.10 -9.56 7.67
CA TRP A 220 7.96 -8.76 6.48
C TRP A 220 8.85 -9.32 5.37
N ALA A 221 8.47 -9.09 4.12
CA ALA A 221 9.26 -9.49 2.95
C ALA A 221 9.59 -8.24 2.14
N PRO A 222 10.87 -8.00 1.78
CA PRO A 222 11.23 -6.94 0.85
C PRO A 222 10.74 -7.27 -0.57
N ALA A 223 10.71 -6.25 -1.44
CA ALA A 223 10.32 -6.44 -2.83
C ALA A 223 11.14 -7.55 -3.49
N ARG A 224 10.45 -8.47 -4.20
CA ARG A 224 11.05 -9.61 -4.91
C ARG A 224 11.72 -10.66 -4.01
N SER A 225 11.33 -10.77 -2.73
CA SER A 225 11.86 -11.79 -1.83
C SER A 225 11.05 -13.10 -1.86
N GLU A 226 11.76 -14.22 -1.73
CA GLU A 226 11.22 -15.57 -1.56
C GLU A 226 11.17 -16.01 -0.09
N ALA A 227 11.64 -15.17 0.85
CA ALA A 227 11.62 -15.44 2.29
C ALA A 227 11.00 -14.28 3.09
N CYS A 228 10.30 -14.62 4.16
CA CYS A 228 9.85 -13.66 5.18
C CYS A 228 10.98 -13.45 6.21
N PHE A 229 11.23 -12.20 6.57
CA PHE A 229 12.21 -11.78 7.57
C PHE A 229 11.51 -11.21 8.80
N ASN A 230 12.09 -11.39 9.98
CA ASN A 230 11.58 -10.75 11.19
C ASN A 230 11.65 -9.22 11.05
N ARG A 231 10.60 -8.53 11.52
CA ARG A 231 10.58 -7.08 11.57
C ARG A 231 11.64 -6.57 12.54
N THR A 232 12.34 -5.53 12.12
CA THR A 232 13.28 -4.81 12.98
C THR A 232 12.50 -3.87 13.89
N ALA A 233 12.74 -3.94 15.20
CA ALA A 233 12.14 -3.01 16.16
C ALA A 233 12.85 -1.66 16.10
N GLU A 234 12.12 -0.59 15.79
CA GLU A 234 12.61 0.78 15.98
C GLU A 234 12.28 1.25 17.40
N PHE A 235 13.29 1.69 18.13
CA PHE A 235 13.15 2.20 19.49
C PHE A 235 14.14 3.33 19.77
N LEU A 236 13.90 4.11 20.83
CA LEU A 236 14.83 5.12 21.33
C LEU A 236 15.95 4.44 22.13
N SER A 237 17.07 4.17 21.48
CA SER A 237 18.22 3.54 22.15
C SER A 237 18.93 4.51 23.09
N TRP A 238 19.54 3.99 24.15
CA TRP A 238 20.23 4.79 25.18
C TRP A 238 21.44 5.56 24.67
N SER A 239 22.03 5.13 23.55
CA SER A 239 23.25 5.70 22.99
C SER A 239 23.00 6.86 22.01
N GLU A 240 21.77 7.04 21.53
CA GLU A 240 21.44 8.05 20.52
C GLU A 240 21.36 9.46 21.13
N PRO A 241 21.78 10.52 20.40
CA PRO A 241 21.78 11.89 20.91
C PRO A 241 20.37 12.42 21.20
N ILE A 242 19.36 11.97 20.43
CA ILE A 242 17.95 12.30 20.66
C ILE A 242 17.50 11.79 22.03
N SER A 243 17.96 10.59 22.43
CA SER A 243 17.61 10.01 23.71
C SER A 243 18.18 10.81 24.88
N TRP A 244 19.44 11.24 24.80
CA TRP A 244 20.03 12.12 25.80
C TRP A 244 19.35 13.49 25.88
N ALA A 245 19.00 14.06 24.72
CA ALA A 245 18.27 15.32 24.64
C ALA A 245 16.89 15.26 25.33
N LEU A 246 16.26 14.08 25.38
CA LEU A 246 15.00 13.86 26.09
C LEU A 246 15.21 13.41 27.56
N LEU A 247 16.23 12.60 27.85
CA LEU A 247 16.50 12.09 29.19
C LEU A 247 16.97 13.19 30.16
N ILE A 248 17.83 14.11 29.72
CA ILE A 248 18.32 15.22 30.55
C ILE A 248 17.16 16.06 31.12
N PRO A 249 16.19 16.56 30.32
CA PRO A 249 15.06 17.30 30.87
C PRO A 249 14.12 16.44 31.73
N ILE A 250 13.98 15.13 31.47
CA ILE A 250 13.22 14.22 32.35
C ILE A 250 13.87 14.16 33.74
N ILE A 251 15.19 13.94 33.80
CA ILE A 251 15.93 13.85 35.05
C ILE A 251 15.86 15.19 35.80
N LEU A 252 16.07 16.31 35.10
CA LEU A 252 15.98 17.64 35.68
C LEU A 252 14.59 17.91 36.26
N LEU A 253 13.53 17.54 35.52
CA LEU A 253 12.15 17.68 35.98
C LEU A 253 11.90 16.84 37.24
N MET A 254 12.37 15.60 37.28
CA MET A 254 12.24 14.73 38.46
C MET A 254 13.00 15.27 39.67
N LEU A 255 14.20 15.81 39.47
CA LEU A 255 14.96 16.47 40.54
C LEU A 255 14.25 17.73 41.05
N LEU A 256 13.67 18.53 40.14
CA LEU A 256 12.89 19.71 40.52
C LEU A 256 11.64 19.31 41.33
N MET A 257 10.93 18.27 40.91
CA MET A 257 9.81 17.69 41.64
C MET A 257 10.21 17.23 43.05
N ALA A 258 11.33 16.51 43.18
CA ALA A 258 11.85 16.07 44.47
C ALA A 258 12.25 17.25 45.35
N GLY A 259 12.91 18.27 44.79
CA GLY A 259 13.28 19.50 45.50
C GLY A 259 12.06 20.26 46.03
N LEU A 260 11.00 20.36 45.23
CA LEU A 260 9.73 20.95 45.65
C LEU A 260 9.05 20.13 46.75
N ALA A 261 9.15 18.79 46.69
CA ALA A 261 8.60 17.91 47.71
C ALA A 261 9.29 18.13 49.06
N VAL A 262 10.62 18.19 49.05
CA VAL A 262 11.44 18.49 50.24
C VAL A 262 11.13 19.88 50.77
N LEU A 263 11.06 20.89 49.89
CA LEU A 263 10.74 22.26 50.29
C LEU A 263 9.38 22.35 50.99
N PHE A 264 8.35 21.72 50.43
CA PHE A 264 7.02 21.70 51.04
C PHE A 264 6.95 20.84 52.30
N ALA A 265 7.76 19.79 52.41
CA ALA A 265 7.86 18.98 53.63
C ALA A 265 8.48 19.78 54.79
N LEU A 266 9.59 20.48 54.52
CA LEU A 266 10.24 21.35 55.52
C LEU A 266 9.34 22.51 55.95
N ASN A 267 8.50 23.01 55.03
CA ASN A 267 7.55 24.10 55.28
C ASN A 267 6.10 23.61 55.50
N ALA A 268 5.89 22.34 55.87
CA ALA A 268 4.55 21.74 55.93
C ALA A 268 3.61 22.41 56.95
N SER A 269 4.18 23.05 57.98
CA SER A 269 3.43 23.79 59.00
C SER A 269 2.90 25.14 58.50
N THR A 270 3.44 25.67 57.39
CA THR A 270 3.14 27.01 56.87
C THR A 270 1.74 27.11 56.23
N PRO A 271 1.09 28.28 56.32
CA PRO A 271 -0.26 28.48 55.76
C PRO A 271 -0.28 28.31 54.24
N VAL A 272 0.81 28.63 53.52
CA VAL A 272 0.90 28.42 52.06
C VAL A 272 0.77 26.94 51.71
N VAL A 273 1.49 26.03 52.38
CA VAL A 273 1.39 24.58 52.09
C VAL A 273 0.02 24.01 52.49
N LYS A 274 -0.56 24.50 53.60
CA LYS A 274 -1.92 24.13 54.01
C LYS A 274 -2.97 24.59 52.99
N SER A 275 -2.84 25.81 52.46
CA SER A 275 -3.71 26.34 51.40
C SER A 275 -3.55 25.60 50.06
N ALA A 276 -2.33 25.15 49.76
CA ALA A 276 -2.01 24.33 48.58
C ALA A 276 -2.62 22.91 48.63
N GLY A 277 -3.25 22.57 49.75
CA GLY A 277 -3.98 21.33 49.94
C GLY A 277 -3.41 20.40 51.00
N GLY A 278 -2.42 20.84 51.78
CA GLY A 278 -1.83 20.06 52.87
C GLY A 278 -1.36 18.69 52.37
N LYS A 279 -1.92 17.60 52.92
CA LYS A 279 -1.58 16.22 52.53
C LYS A 279 -1.86 15.92 51.05
N MET A 280 -2.87 16.54 50.44
CA MET A 280 -3.19 16.32 49.01
C MET A 280 -2.14 16.95 48.08
N CYS A 281 -1.40 17.96 48.54
CA CYS A 281 -0.31 18.57 47.78
C CYS A 281 0.81 17.55 47.52
N PHE A 282 1.18 16.77 48.54
CA PHE A 282 2.15 15.68 48.40
C PHE A 282 1.64 14.55 47.51
N LEU A 283 0.34 14.25 47.56
CA LEU A 283 -0.28 13.28 46.65
C LEU A 283 -0.20 13.75 45.19
N MET A 284 -0.50 15.03 44.91
CA MET A 284 -0.41 15.62 43.58
C MET A 284 1.03 15.62 43.05
N LEU A 285 2.00 15.98 43.89
CA LEU A 285 3.40 16.02 43.50
C LEU A 285 3.94 14.59 43.30
N GLY A 286 3.57 13.65 44.15
CA GLY A 286 3.89 12.23 44.01
C GLY A 286 3.29 11.62 42.73
N SER A 287 2.02 11.90 42.43
CA SER A 287 1.38 11.39 41.22
C SER A 287 2.00 11.97 39.95
N LEU A 288 2.36 13.26 39.95
CA LEU A 288 3.05 13.87 38.82
C LEU A 288 4.49 13.33 38.68
N ALA A 289 5.17 12.98 39.78
CA ALA A 289 6.46 12.31 39.76
C ALA A 289 6.36 10.87 39.21
N CYS A 290 5.36 10.09 39.62
CA CYS A 290 5.08 8.77 39.05
C CYS A 290 4.76 8.84 37.56
N ALA A 291 4.00 9.85 37.13
CA ALA A 291 3.77 10.13 35.71
C ALA A 291 5.09 10.46 34.98
N GLY A 292 5.98 11.25 35.58
CA GLY A 292 7.32 11.52 35.05
C GLY A 292 8.19 10.27 34.96
N SER A 293 8.12 9.37 35.95
CA SER A 293 8.87 8.11 35.95
C SER A 293 8.45 7.18 34.80
N SER A 294 7.20 7.23 34.36
CA SER A 294 6.74 6.44 33.20
C SER A 294 7.47 6.78 31.90
N LEU A 295 8.07 7.97 31.80
CA LEU A 295 8.84 8.39 30.62
C LEU A 295 10.11 7.55 30.42
N PHE A 296 10.69 7.02 31.49
CA PHE A 296 11.86 6.14 31.38
C PHE A 296 11.53 4.82 30.65
N CYS A 297 10.28 4.37 30.68
CA CYS A 297 9.85 3.14 29.99
C CYS A 297 9.83 3.26 28.45
N TYR A 298 9.97 4.47 27.90
CA TYR A 298 10.08 4.69 26.45
C TYR A 298 11.50 4.50 25.90
N PHE A 299 12.51 4.42 26.77
CA PHE A 299 13.91 4.30 26.38
C PHE A 299 14.40 2.85 26.50
N GLY A 300 15.18 2.42 25.52
CA GLY A 300 15.71 1.07 25.44
C GLY A 300 14.81 0.09 24.69
N GLU A 301 15.20 -1.17 24.74
CA GLU A 301 14.50 -2.24 24.05
C GLU A 301 13.13 -2.53 24.70
N PRO A 302 12.04 -2.63 23.93
CA PRO A 302 10.71 -2.81 24.47
C PRO A 302 10.59 -4.19 25.15
N THR A 303 10.65 -4.20 26.49
CA THR A 303 10.37 -5.40 27.28
C THR A 303 8.87 -5.52 27.58
N ARG A 304 8.38 -6.75 27.78
CA ARG A 304 6.98 -6.98 28.15
C ARG A 304 6.57 -6.19 29.39
N GLN A 305 7.44 -6.09 30.39
CA GLN A 305 7.14 -5.38 31.64
C GLN A 305 7.10 -3.87 31.43
N ALA A 306 8.05 -3.30 30.68
CA ALA A 306 8.03 -1.88 30.34
C ALA A 306 6.76 -1.52 29.55
N CYS A 307 6.38 -2.34 28.57
CA CYS A 307 5.17 -2.13 27.78
C CYS A 307 3.88 -2.19 28.63
N LEU A 308 3.77 -3.17 29.52
CA LEU A 308 2.62 -3.31 30.42
C LEU A 308 2.56 -2.19 31.46
N LEU A 309 3.70 -1.64 31.89
CA LEU A 309 3.74 -0.60 32.92
C LEU A 309 3.57 0.82 32.34
N GLN A 310 4.11 1.07 31.15
CA GLN A 310 4.25 2.41 30.56
C GLN A 310 2.92 3.17 30.50
N LEU A 311 1.93 2.63 29.81
CA LEU A 311 0.64 3.30 29.59
C LEU A 311 -0.20 3.42 30.87
N PRO A 312 -0.41 2.36 31.69
CA PRO A 312 -1.21 2.49 32.89
C PRO A 312 -0.54 3.33 33.98
N LEU A 313 0.79 3.27 34.14
CA LEU A 313 1.49 4.09 35.13
C LEU A 313 1.30 5.57 34.84
N PHE A 314 1.44 5.99 33.57
CA PHE A 314 1.17 7.36 33.17
C PHE A 314 -0.31 7.71 33.39
N ALA A 315 -1.22 6.91 32.83
CA ALA A 315 -2.64 7.23 32.81
C ALA A 315 -3.24 7.33 34.23
N ILE A 316 -2.98 6.36 35.09
CA ILE A 316 -3.50 6.34 36.45
C ILE A 316 -2.92 7.52 37.24
N SER A 317 -1.60 7.70 37.20
CA SER A 317 -0.93 8.76 37.97
C SER A 317 -1.36 10.16 37.52
N PHE A 318 -1.48 10.38 36.20
CA PHE A 318 -1.93 11.65 35.66
C PHE A 318 -3.41 11.92 35.97
N THR A 319 -4.25 10.89 35.96
CA THR A 319 -5.67 11.04 36.30
C THR A 319 -5.84 11.35 37.79
N VAL A 320 -5.07 10.72 38.68
CA VAL A 320 -5.03 11.07 40.12
C VAL A 320 -4.61 12.54 40.31
N PHE A 321 -3.64 13.03 39.54
CA PHE A 321 -3.25 14.44 39.56
C PHE A 321 -4.42 15.35 39.16
N LEU A 322 -5.04 15.11 38.00
CA LEU A 322 -6.17 15.89 37.50
C LEU A 322 -7.34 15.87 38.48
N LEU A 323 -7.61 14.73 39.10
CA LEU A 323 -8.62 14.59 40.13
C LEU A 323 -8.40 15.48 41.35
N CYS A 324 -7.16 15.51 41.82
CA CYS A 324 -6.78 16.36 42.94
C CYS A 324 -6.92 17.83 42.56
N VAL A 325 -6.52 18.21 41.34
CA VAL A 325 -6.72 19.56 40.81
C VAL A 325 -8.21 19.91 40.73
N ALA A 326 -9.04 19.05 40.14
CA ALA A 326 -10.49 19.24 40.03
C ALA A 326 -11.13 19.44 41.41
N THR A 327 -10.78 18.58 42.37
CA THR A 327 -11.25 18.66 43.75
C THR A 327 -10.90 20.00 44.38
N ARG A 328 -9.67 20.49 44.15
CA ARG A 328 -9.20 21.78 44.70
C ARG A 328 -9.90 22.96 44.04
N SER A 329 -9.99 22.97 42.71
CA SER A 329 -10.71 24.00 41.98
C SER A 329 -12.18 24.05 42.39
N PHE A 330 -12.83 22.90 42.54
CA PHE A 330 -14.22 22.81 43.01
C PHE A 330 -14.40 23.33 44.44
N GLN A 331 -13.50 22.99 45.37
CA GLN A 331 -13.51 23.52 46.73
C GLN A 331 -13.44 25.04 46.76
N ILE A 332 -12.54 25.62 45.96
CA ILE A 332 -12.36 27.06 45.86
C ILE A 332 -13.64 27.72 45.34
N ILE A 333 -14.22 27.22 44.25
CA ILE A 333 -15.50 27.74 43.73
C ILE A 333 -16.61 27.60 44.77
N CYS A 334 -16.68 26.49 45.49
CA CYS A 334 -17.70 26.29 46.51
C CYS A 334 -17.59 27.30 47.66
N ILE A 335 -16.38 27.54 48.15
CA ILE A 335 -16.13 28.51 49.24
C ILE A 335 -16.52 29.94 48.81
N PHE A 336 -16.14 30.34 47.60
CA PHE A 336 -16.26 31.73 47.17
C PHE A 336 -17.57 32.06 46.42
N LYS A 337 -18.15 31.11 45.68
CA LYS A 337 -19.38 31.33 44.88
C LYS A 337 -20.58 30.56 45.40
N LEU A 338 -20.41 29.30 45.83
CA LEU A 338 -21.55 28.46 46.26
C LEU A 338 -22.00 28.77 47.69
N ASN A 339 -21.08 29.03 48.62
CA ASN A 339 -21.42 29.41 50.00
C ASN A 339 -22.22 30.72 50.06
N ALA A 340 -21.96 31.64 49.12
CA ALA A 340 -22.73 32.87 48.98
C ALA A 340 -24.18 32.63 48.48
N ARG A 341 -24.45 31.51 47.80
CA ARG A 341 -25.73 31.24 47.13
C ARG A 341 -26.55 30.12 47.81
N TRP A 342 -25.88 29.10 48.37
CA TRP A 342 -26.46 27.87 48.93
C TRP A 342 -25.61 27.26 50.09
N PRO A 343 -25.62 27.86 51.30
CA PRO A 343 -24.77 27.44 52.42
C PRO A 343 -25.11 26.04 52.99
N ALA A 344 -26.37 25.62 52.94
CA ALA A 344 -26.81 24.32 53.49
C ALA A 344 -26.25 23.10 52.72
N LEU A 345 -26.10 23.22 51.40
CA LEU A 345 -25.51 22.16 50.56
C LEU A 345 -24.00 22.02 50.82
N TYR A 346 -23.32 23.13 51.06
CA TYR A 346 -21.88 23.15 51.32
C TYR A 346 -21.52 22.47 52.65
N GLU A 347 -22.24 22.77 53.73
CA GLU A 347 -22.03 22.08 55.01
C GLU A 347 -22.29 20.57 54.93
N ALA A 348 -23.33 20.16 54.20
CA ALA A 348 -23.64 18.75 53.99
C ALA A 348 -22.53 18.02 53.22
N TRP A 349 -21.94 18.66 52.21
CA TRP A 349 -20.85 18.11 51.42
C TRP A 349 -19.55 17.96 52.22
N LEU A 350 -19.19 18.96 53.03
CA LEU A 350 -18.03 18.88 53.94
C LEU A 350 -18.22 17.79 55.00
N ARG A 351 -19.42 17.70 55.59
CA ARG A 351 -19.74 16.72 56.65
C ARG A 351 -19.65 15.27 56.17
N ARG A 352 -19.93 14.99 54.89
CA ARG A 352 -19.85 13.65 54.29
C ARG A 352 -18.50 13.27 53.70
N ARG A 353 -17.39 13.95 54.03
CA ARG A 353 -16.07 13.73 53.39
C ARG A 353 -16.16 13.86 51.85
N GLY A 354 -16.93 14.82 51.35
CA GLY A 354 -17.16 15.07 49.92
C GLY A 354 -15.91 15.00 49.01
N PRO A 355 -14.75 15.55 49.40
CA PRO A 355 -13.52 15.42 48.62
C PRO A 355 -13.06 13.97 48.39
N VAL A 356 -13.23 13.10 49.40
CA VAL A 356 -12.86 11.69 49.32
C VAL A 356 -13.86 10.91 48.47
N LEU A 357 -15.16 11.21 48.61
CA LEU A 357 -16.21 10.60 47.79
C LEU A 357 -16.08 10.98 46.31
N PHE A 358 -15.68 12.21 46.01
CA PHE A 358 -15.45 12.68 44.65
C PHE A 358 -14.29 11.91 43.99
N VAL A 359 -13.15 11.79 44.68
CA VAL A 359 -12.01 11.00 44.21
C VAL A 359 -12.40 9.52 44.06
N ALA A 360 -13.17 8.95 44.99
CA ALA A 360 -13.60 7.56 44.93
C ALA A 360 -14.54 7.27 43.74
N ALA A 361 -15.53 8.12 43.49
CA ALA A 361 -16.47 7.96 42.37
C ALA A 361 -15.76 8.07 41.01
N ASP A 362 -14.79 8.97 40.91
CA ASP A 362 -13.98 9.15 39.71
C ASP A 362 -13.03 7.97 39.46
N THR A 363 -12.36 7.47 40.52
CA THR A 363 -11.53 6.25 40.41
C THR A 363 -12.34 5.01 40.05
N ALA A 364 -13.59 4.89 40.52
CA ALA A 364 -14.50 3.82 40.09
C ALA A 364 -14.88 3.95 38.61
N THR A 365 -15.02 5.18 38.10
CA THR A 365 -15.32 5.45 36.68
C THR A 365 -14.14 5.08 35.78
N GLN A 366 -12.90 5.31 36.24
CA GLN A 366 -11.68 4.89 35.54
C GLN A 366 -11.57 3.37 35.36
N ALA A 367 -12.08 2.58 36.32
CA ALA A 367 -12.07 1.12 36.26
C ALA A 367 -13.06 0.53 35.24
N VAL A 368 -14.08 1.31 34.84
CA VAL A 368 -15.20 0.84 33.99
C VAL A 368 -14.99 1.17 32.50
N LEU A 369 -14.18 2.18 32.16
CA LEU A 369 -14.10 2.69 30.79
C LEU A 369 -13.01 2.01 29.94
N ARG A 370 -13.43 1.37 28.84
CA ARG A 370 -12.54 0.84 27.77
C ARG A 370 -11.80 1.93 26.96
N VAL A 371 -11.90 3.20 27.35
CA VAL A 371 -11.39 4.38 26.61
C VAL A 371 -10.74 5.39 27.56
N VAL A 372 -9.66 4.95 28.24
CA VAL A 372 -8.88 5.73 29.21
C VAL A 372 -8.52 7.14 28.67
N ILE A 373 -8.17 7.24 27.38
CA ILE A 373 -7.77 8.51 26.75
C ILE A 373 -8.93 9.52 26.70
N ALA A 374 -10.13 9.09 26.28
CA ALA A 374 -11.29 9.99 26.20
C ALA A 374 -11.70 10.52 27.58
N TYR A 375 -11.58 9.68 28.61
CA TYR A 375 -11.81 10.10 29.98
C TYR A 375 -10.82 11.15 30.46
N THR A 376 -9.51 10.92 30.24
CA THR A 376 -8.48 11.87 30.63
C THR A 376 -8.66 13.22 29.94
N VAL A 377 -9.08 13.23 28.66
CA VAL A 377 -9.41 14.47 27.92
C VAL A 377 -10.65 15.15 28.51
N LEU A 378 -11.73 14.40 28.78
CA LEU A 378 -12.92 14.98 29.39
C LEU A 378 -12.61 15.57 30.76
N LEU A 379 -11.85 14.86 31.60
CA LEU A 379 -11.44 15.31 32.91
C LEU A 379 -10.55 16.55 32.84
N SER A 380 -9.61 16.62 31.90
CA SER A 380 -8.76 17.81 31.73
C SER A 380 -9.56 19.04 31.27
N VAL A 381 -10.55 18.85 30.40
CA VAL A 381 -11.52 19.91 30.03
C VAL A 381 -12.35 20.33 31.25
N CYS A 382 -12.85 19.40 32.06
CA CYS A 382 -13.56 19.73 33.30
C CYS A 382 -12.67 20.54 34.26
N CYS A 383 -11.41 20.13 34.47
CA CYS A 383 -10.42 20.86 35.26
C CYS A 383 -10.21 22.28 34.72
N PHE A 384 -10.10 22.43 33.40
CA PHE A 384 -9.94 23.72 32.75
C PHE A 384 -11.15 24.63 33.01
N VAL A 385 -12.38 24.13 32.83
CA VAL A 385 -13.61 24.89 33.09
C VAL A 385 -13.71 25.33 34.55
N LEU A 386 -13.41 24.43 35.49
CA LEU A 386 -13.39 24.75 36.92
C LEU A 386 -12.32 25.79 37.25
N SER A 387 -11.10 25.59 36.76
CA SER A 387 -10.00 26.55 36.96
C SER A 387 -10.33 27.92 36.37
N TYR A 388 -10.92 27.97 35.17
CA TYR A 388 -11.35 29.19 34.49
C TYR A 388 -12.49 29.90 35.23
N ALA A 389 -13.47 29.17 35.77
CA ALA A 389 -14.53 29.73 36.59
C ALA A 389 -13.99 30.41 37.88
N GLY A 390 -12.80 30.02 38.30
CA GLY A 390 -12.03 30.61 39.39
C GLY A 390 -11.17 31.83 39.00
N LYS A 391 -11.16 32.28 37.74
CA LYS A 391 -10.29 33.41 37.31
C LYS A 391 -10.63 34.75 37.97
N ASP A 392 -11.89 34.91 38.40
CA ASP A 392 -12.45 36.14 39.01
C ASP A 392 -12.27 36.16 40.54
N LEU A 393 -11.49 35.21 41.08
CA LEU A 393 -11.06 35.23 42.48
C LEU A 393 -10.13 36.41 42.77
N PRO A 394 -9.97 36.82 44.05
CA PRO A 394 -9.27 38.05 44.40
C PRO A 394 -7.88 38.11 43.78
N ALA A 395 -7.49 39.30 43.30
CA ALA A 395 -6.24 39.54 42.55
C ALA A 395 -4.95 39.10 43.27
N SER A 396 -5.00 38.84 44.57
CA SER A 396 -3.89 38.26 45.34
C SER A 396 -3.62 36.79 45.00
N TYR A 397 -4.57 36.09 44.39
CA TYR A 397 -4.54 34.66 44.09
C TYR A 397 -4.49 34.42 42.57
N ASN A 398 -3.37 34.80 41.93
CA ASN A 398 -3.09 34.48 40.52
C ASN A 398 -2.98 32.98 40.22
N GLU A 399 -3.11 32.12 41.23
CA GLU A 399 -3.05 30.66 41.16
C GLU A 399 -4.03 30.07 40.14
N ALA A 400 -5.30 30.50 40.16
CA ALA A 400 -6.29 30.00 39.20
C ALA A 400 -5.94 30.38 37.75
N LYS A 401 -5.33 31.56 37.53
CA LYS A 401 -4.90 32.00 36.19
C LYS A 401 -3.71 31.18 35.69
N CYS A 402 -2.71 30.97 36.53
CA CYS A 402 -1.55 30.14 36.19
C CYS A 402 -1.95 28.70 35.90
N LEU A 403 -2.81 28.10 36.74
CA LEU A 403 -3.32 26.75 36.53
C LEU A 403 -4.15 26.63 35.23
N THR A 404 -4.99 27.62 34.93
CA THR A 404 -5.78 27.66 33.69
C THR A 404 -4.87 27.71 32.46
N CYS A 405 -3.80 28.52 32.51
CA CYS A 405 -2.79 28.59 31.45
C CYS A 405 -2.09 27.23 31.23
N SER A 406 -1.70 26.56 32.33
CA SER A 406 -1.07 25.25 32.26
C SER A 406 -2.00 24.15 31.73
N LEU A 407 -3.28 24.16 32.12
CA LEU A 407 -4.27 23.21 31.61
C LEU A 407 -4.58 23.46 30.12
N PHE A 408 -4.62 24.72 29.69
CA PHE A 408 -4.74 25.07 28.27
C PHE A 408 -3.52 24.56 27.47
N LEU A 409 -2.31 24.79 27.97
CA LEU A 409 -1.09 24.31 27.35
C LEU A 409 -1.06 22.78 27.29
N HIS A 410 -1.52 22.09 28.33
CA HIS A 410 -1.68 20.63 28.32
C HIS A 410 -2.64 20.17 27.21
N LEU A 411 -3.83 20.77 27.09
CA LEU A 411 -4.80 20.45 26.05
C LEU A 411 -4.24 20.70 24.64
N ALA A 412 -3.51 21.81 24.45
CA ALA A 412 -2.85 22.12 23.19
C ALA A 412 -1.75 21.10 22.86
N CYS A 413 -0.88 20.75 23.81
CA CYS A 413 0.14 19.72 23.64
C CYS A 413 -0.48 18.35 23.31
N ALA A 414 -1.56 17.97 24.00
CA ALA A 414 -2.27 16.72 23.73
C ALA A 414 -2.84 16.69 22.30
N ALA A 415 -3.43 17.79 21.83
CA ALA A 415 -3.91 17.90 20.45
C ALA A 415 -2.77 17.80 19.43
N VAL A 416 -1.63 18.47 19.68
CA VAL A 416 -0.44 18.36 18.80
C VAL A 416 0.05 16.92 18.74
N VAL A 417 0.21 16.25 19.88
CA VAL A 417 0.64 14.84 19.91
C VAL A 417 -0.31 13.98 19.08
N LEU A 418 -1.62 14.10 19.27
CA LEU A 418 -2.62 13.34 18.50
C LEU A 418 -2.52 13.60 16.98
N CYS A 419 -2.36 14.86 16.56
CA CYS A 419 -2.18 15.20 15.15
C CYS A 419 -0.89 14.62 14.57
N THR A 420 0.19 14.63 15.36
CA THR A 420 1.51 14.16 14.91
C THR A 420 1.63 12.64 14.80
N GLN A 421 0.80 11.85 15.50
CA GLN A 421 0.78 10.38 15.37
C GLN A 421 0.46 9.90 13.94
N GLY A 422 -0.27 10.70 13.16
CA GLY A 422 -0.54 10.41 11.75
C GLY A 422 0.58 10.84 10.80
N ALA A 423 1.41 11.80 11.21
CA ALA A 423 2.45 12.41 10.39
C ALA A 423 3.83 11.77 10.59
N PHE A 424 4.17 11.40 11.83
CA PHE A 424 5.43 10.75 12.18
C PHE A 424 5.22 9.25 12.43
N ARG A 425 6.23 8.44 12.13
CA ARG A 425 6.22 6.99 12.38
C ARG A 425 7.47 6.56 13.15
N GLY A 426 7.40 5.38 13.76
CA GLY A 426 8.53 4.77 14.44
C GLY A 426 9.07 5.64 15.59
N ARG A 427 10.39 5.79 15.67
CA ARG A 427 11.07 6.51 16.77
C ARG A 427 10.68 7.99 16.90
N GLU A 428 10.36 8.66 15.80
CA GLU A 428 10.04 10.10 15.80
C GLU A 428 8.69 10.37 16.47
N ALA A 429 7.70 9.50 16.22
CA ALA A 429 6.41 9.58 16.90
C ALA A 429 6.55 9.41 18.42
N VAL A 430 7.44 8.51 18.85
CA VAL A 430 7.74 8.30 20.27
C VAL A 430 8.43 9.51 20.87
N ALA A 431 9.41 10.11 20.18
CA ALA A 431 10.09 11.31 20.64
C ALA A 431 9.13 12.49 20.83
N VAL A 432 8.19 12.69 19.90
CA VAL A 432 7.14 13.72 20.00
C VAL A 432 6.21 13.45 21.19
N GLN A 433 5.86 12.20 21.45
CA GLN A 433 5.04 11.82 22.59
C GLN A 433 5.74 12.08 23.94
N VAL A 434 7.03 11.74 24.05
CA VAL A 434 7.85 12.05 25.23
C VAL A 434 7.98 13.56 25.43
N LEU A 435 8.25 14.31 24.36
CA LEU A 435 8.36 15.78 24.41
C LEU A 435 7.04 16.44 24.82
N GLY A 436 5.92 16.03 24.23
CA GLY A 436 4.59 16.55 24.60
C GLY A 436 4.22 16.26 26.06
N THR A 437 4.63 15.09 26.56
CA THR A 437 4.44 14.74 27.97
C THR A 437 5.34 15.57 28.88
N LEU A 438 6.61 15.77 28.53
CA LEU A 438 7.53 16.68 29.23
C LEU A 438 6.97 18.10 29.32
N CYS A 439 6.48 18.64 28.20
CA CYS A 439 5.84 19.95 28.17
C CYS A 439 4.62 20.02 29.10
N THR A 440 3.78 18.98 29.10
CA THR A 440 2.62 18.87 29.99
C THR A 440 3.03 18.88 31.46
N LEU A 441 3.96 18.00 31.85
CA LEU A 441 4.40 17.88 33.25
C LEU A 441 5.08 19.17 33.72
N GLY A 442 5.94 19.76 32.89
CA GLY A 442 6.60 21.03 33.17
C GLY A 442 5.62 22.19 33.29
N ALA A 443 4.61 22.27 32.42
CA ALA A 443 3.56 23.29 32.48
C ALA A 443 2.75 23.18 33.78
N LEU A 444 2.34 21.98 34.17
CA LEU A 444 1.56 21.75 35.39
C LEU A 444 2.40 22.04 36.65
N LEU A 445 3.67 21.62 36.64
CA LEU A 445 4.61 21.93 37.70
C LEU A 445 4.81 23.45 37.85
N GLY A 446 5.04 24.12 36.73
CA GLY A 446 5.30 25.56 36.65
C GLY A 446 4.08 26.44 36.95
N GLY A 447 2.88 25.99 36.60
CA GLY A 447 1.65 26.76 36.86
C GLY A 447 1.06 26.56 38.25
N TYR A 448 1.25 25.39 38.85
CA TYR A 448 0.63 25.07 40.14
C TYR A 448 1.60 25.17 41.33
N PHE A 449 2.78 24.55 41.23
CA PHE A 449 3.70 24.43 42.37
C PHE A 449 4.78 25.51 42.42
N LEU A 450 5.36 25.91 41.28
CA LEU A 450 6.40 26.95 41.27
C LEU A 450 5.94 28.30 41.84
N PRO A 451 4.71 28.81 41.61
CA PRO A 451 4.27 30.06 42.20
C PRO A 451 4.23 29.98 43.74
N LYS A 452 3.90 28.81 44.29
CA LYS A 452 3.86 28.56 45.74
C LYS A 452 5.25 28.47 46.33
N ALA A 453 6.16 27.75 45.66
CA ALA A 453 7.56 27.69 46.06
C ALA A 453 8.23 29.07 46.00
N PHE A 454 7.91 29.87 44.97
CA PHE A 454 8.36 31.26 44.84
C PHE A 454 7.90 32.11 46.03
N VAL A 455 6.64 31.99 46.46
CA VAL A 455 6.13 32.71 47.64
C VAL A 455 6.86 32.27 48.91
N ILE A 456 7.09 30.96 49.10
CA ILE A 456 7.81 30.44 50.28
C ILE A 456 9.25 30.96 50.34
N LEU A 457 9.98 30.94 49.21
CA LEU A 457 11.41 31.28 49.17
C LEU A 457 11.68 32.79 49.10
N LEU A 458 10.93 33.52 48.27
CA LEU A 458 11.26 34.90 47.89
C LEU A 458 10.29 35.94 48.48
N ARG A 459 9.12 35.51 48.98
CA ARG A 459 8.11 36.40 49.58
C ARG A 459 7.58 35.85 50.92
N PRO A 460 8.43 35.59 51.92
CA PRO A 460 8.01 35.03 53.20
C PRO A 460 6.97 35.89 53.95
N ARG A 461 6.92 37.21 53.67
CA ARG A 461 5.88 38.11 54.22
C ARG A 461 4.45 37.77 53.80
N LEU A 462 4.27 37.08 52.67
CA LEU A 462 2.95 36.60 52.20
C LEU A 462 2.62 35.21 52.78
N ASN A 463 3.56 34.57 53.48
CA ASN A 463 3.42 33.25 54.09
C ASN A 463 3.01 33.31 55.57
N THR A 464 2.21 34.32 55.95
CA THR A 464 1.67 34.46 57.31
C THR A 464 0.16 34.18 57.33
N PRO A 465 -0.36 33.61 58.42
CA PRO A 465 -1.80 33.32 58.55
C PRO A 465 -2.64 34.61 58.54
N GLU A 466 -2.10 35.71 59.08
CA GLU A 466 -2.71 37.04 59.09
C GLU A 466 -2.96 37.56 57.67
N HIS A 467 -1.96 37.44 56.79
CA HIS A 467 -2.09 37.87 55.39
C HIS A 467 -3.15 37.05 54.65
N PHE A 468 -3.21 35.74 54.94
CA PHE A 468 -4.23 34.84 54.40
C PHE A 468 -5.65 35.21 54.83
N GLN A 469 -5.85 35.47 56.13
CA GLN A 469 -7.16 35.84 56.68
C GLN A 469 -7.61 37.22 56.18
N MET A 470 -6.70 38.20 56.11
CA MET A 470 -7.00 39.52 55.56
C MET A 470 -7.41 39.45 54.08
N ALA A 471 -6.74 38.63 53.28
CA ALA A 471 -7.08 38.47 51.86
C ALA A 471 -8.51 37.94 51.67
N ILE A 472 -8.89 36.91 52.43
CA ILE A 472 -10.24 36.33 52.40
C ILE A 472 -11.27 37.38 52.81
N GLN A 473 -11.09 38.03 53.96
CA GLN A 473 -12.02 39.04 54.47
C GLN A 473 -12.20 40.22 53.50
N SER A 474 -11.12 40.69 52.87
CA SER A 474 -11.18 41.77 51.87
C SER A 474 -11.99 41.39 50.63
N TYR A 475 -11.99 40.11 50.25
CA TYR A 475 -12.74 39.62 49.10
C TYR A 475 -14.22 39.47 49.46
N THR A 476 -14.53 38.85 50.60
CA THR A 476 -15.91 38.68 51.06
C THR A 476 -16.61 40.02 51.25
N ARG A 477 -15.90 41.05 51.74
CA ARG A 477 -16.44 42.42 51.85
C ARG A 477 -16.80 43.00 50.49
N ARG A 478 -15.88 42.95 49.51
CA ARG A 478 -16.14 43.46 48.14
C ARG A 478 -17.28 42.73 47.44
N LEU A 479 -17.46 41.44 47.71
CA LEU A 479 -18.55 40.65 47.15
C LEU A 479 -19.92 40.96 47.79
N ALA A 480 -19.94 41.53 49.00
CA ALA A 480 -21.17 41.97 49.67
C ALA A 480 -21.58 43.40 49.28
N GLU A 481 -20.63 44.19 48.76
CA GLU A 481 -20.83 45.57 48.30
C GLU A 481 -21.22 45.66 46.81
N ALA A 482 -21.07 44.56 46.06
CA ALA A 482 -21.42 44.42 44.64
C ALA A 482 -22.68 43.56 44.48
#